data_AF-A0A9X6TMZ3-F1
#
_entry.id   AF-A0A9X6TMZ3-F1
#
_cell.length_a   1.000
_cell.length_b   1.000
_cell.length_c   1.000
_cell.angle_alpha   90.00
_cell.angle_beta   90.00
_cell.angle_gamma   90.00
#
_symmetry.space_group_name_H-M   'P 1'
#
loop_
_entity.id
_entity.type
_entity.pdbx_description
1 polymer ?
#
loop_
_entity_poly.entity_id
_entity_poly.type
_entity_poly.pdbx_seq_one_letter_code
_entity_poly.pdbx_strand_id
1 'polypeptide(L)'
;MAQIMYHHTAINVLDLLQNMSNNKMNDMQLEVELKKIEKEFQVKYEELVDLHNRMVLFQIDIEKNGGMRAYEKSAITWLKSELELLYEVYQFCQRHGLNILNISKYVSKNELNLFPKTESQLQNTYYKLKKREIPFENIEKQKPGRKRKYIPVKETIVARKQENEYELKEEIQHKEDEKNLVTVISGIVDNFETINQCSERKEDELHQFMEGIYKLSSMAAGRSREAKNTRSLEGELQSLQLENERLKREKEELVQDIKGMTQLLIHFITSSDIDQIRKLPTFVQDCKMELHKLGLYNAQDGKMKIMVDRSGQVMTVTQ
;
A
#
# COMPACT_ATOMS: atom_id res chain seq x y z
N MET A 1 32.35 -5.76 35.46
CA MET A 1 30.94 -6.15 35.23
C MET A 1 30.76 -6.34 33.73
N ALA A 2 31.04 -7.55 33.25
CA ALA A 2 31.07 -7.89 31.83
C ALA A 2 30.02 -8.97 31.57
N GLN A 3 28.84 -8.56 31.14
CA GLN A 3 27.80 -9.45 30.65
C GLN A 3 26.83 -8.63 29.79
N ILE A 4 26.42 -9.21 28.65
CA ILE A 4 25.34 -8.80 27.72
C ILE A 4 25.81 -7.91 26.55
N MET A 5 26.30 -8.54 25.45
CA MET A 5 25.98 -8.16 24.06
C MET A 5 26.69 -9.07 23.03
N TYR A 6 26.51 -10.39 23.12
CA TYR A 6 26.64 -11.24 21.94
C TYR A 6 25.23 -11.66 21.53
N HIS A 7 24.50 -10.70 20.95
CA HIS A 7 23.30 -11.07 20.22
C HIS A 7 23.74 -11.92 19.03
N HIS A 8 23.04 -13.03 18.85
CA HIS A 8 23.28 -14.00 17.78
C HIS A 8 23.27 -13.28 16.42
N THR A 9 24.15 -13.67 15.49
CA THR A 9 24.34 -13.05 14.16
C THR A 9 23.02 -12.62 13.50
N ALA A 10 22.05 -13.52 13.41
CA ALA A 10 20.73 -13.23 12.85
C ALA A 10 19.94 -12.12 13.58
N ILE A 11 20.03 -12.02 14.91
CA ILE A 11 19.34 -10.97 15.68
C ILE A 11 19.95 -9.60 15.41
N ASN A 12 21.28 -9.51 15.33
CA ASN A 12 21.96 -8.26 14.98
C ASN A 12 21.60 -7.80 13.57
N VAL A 13 21.57 -8.74 12.61
CA VAL A 13 21.15 -8.45 11.25
C VAL A 13 19.72 -7.91 11.23
N LEU A 14 18.79 -8.56 11.94
CA LEU A 14 17.40 -8.09 12.00
C LEU A 14 17.27 -6.71 12.63
N ASP A 15 18.01 -6.40 13.70
CA ASP A 15 18.03 -5.07 14.32
C ASP A 15 18.53 -4.00 13.35
N LEU A 16 19.63 -4.28 12.63
CA LEU A 16 20.17 -3.36 11.62
C LEU A 16 19.18 -3.15 10.46
N LEU A 17 18.57 -4.23 9.95
CA LEU A 17 17.55 -4.14 8.91
C LEU A 17 16.32 -3.34 9.38
N GLN A 18 15.87 -3.55 10.60
CA GLN A 18 14.74 -2.84 11.19
C GLN A 18 15.04 -1.34 11.31
N ASN A 19 16.24 -0.98 11.80
CA ASN A 19 16.69 0.41 11.90
C ASN A 19 16.78 1.09 10.54
N MET A 20 17.21 0.38 9.50
CA MET A 20 17.19 0.89 8.13
C MET A 20 15.76 1.05 7.60
N SER A 21 14.86 0.12 7.87
CA SER A 21 13.48 0.23 7.39
C SER A 21 12.70 1.41 8.03
N ASN A 22 13.05 1.77 9.27
CA ASN A 22 12.47 2.91 9.97
C ASN A 22 13.03 4.26 9.50
N ASN A 23 14.26 4.27 8.96
CA ASN A 23 14.92 5.48 8.48
C ASN A 23 14.70 5.62 6.98
N LYS A 24 14.24 6.78 6.51
CA LYS A 24 14.11 7.05 5.07
C LYS A 24 15.49 7.22 4.43
N MET A 25 16.20 6.12 4.20
CA MET A 25 17.46 6.07 3.45
C MET A 25 17.19 6.07 1.95
N ASN A 26 18.10 6.66 1.17
CA ASN A 26 18.05 6.54 -0.28
C ASN A 26 18.63 5.19 -0.75
N ASP A 27 18.30 4.77 -1.96
CA ASP A 27 18.67 3.44 -2.49
C ASP A 27 20.19 3.20 -2.49
N MET A 28 20.99 4.24 -2.77
CA MET A 28 22.45 4.15 -2.80
C MET A 28 23.04 3.92 -1.40
N GLN A 29 22.50 4.58 -0.38
CA GLN A 29 22.90 4.38 1.02
C GLN A 29 22.47 2.99 1.50
N LEU A 30 21.25 2.57 1.17
CA LEU A 30 20.74 1.24 1.51
C LEU A 30 21.63 0.14 0.92
N GLU A 31 22.00 0.23 -0.35
CA GLU A 31 22.88 -0.75 -0.99
C GLU A 31 24.24 -0.86 -0.29
N VAL A 32 24.82 0.28 0.09
CA VAL A 32 26.10 0.34 0.80
C VAL A 32 26.00 -0.31 2.18
N GLU A 33 24.94 -0.04 2.94
CA GLU A 33 24.74 -0.63 4.26
C GLU A 33 24.47 -2.14 4.17
N LEU A 34 23.64 -2.60 3.23
CA LEU A 34 23.40 -4.03 3.02
C LEU A 34 24.69 -4.78 2.64
N LYS A 35 25.56 -4.18 1.80
CA LYS A 35 26.88 -4.74 1.48
C LYS A 35 27.84 -4.77 2.68
N LYS A 36 27.71 -3.85 3.63
CA LYS A 36 28.48 -3.90 4.89
C LYS A 36 28.00 -5.07 5.76
N ILE A 37 26.68 -5.21 5.92
CA ILE A 37 26.07 -6.30 6.70
C ILE A 37 26.44 -7.66 6.11
N GLU A 38 26.39 -7.81 4.78
CA GLU A 38 26.82 -9.03 4.09
C GLU A 38 28.25 -9.42 4.47
N LYS A 39 29.19 -8.46 4.41
CA LYS A 39 30.60 -8.70 4.73
C LYS A 39 30.83 -9.03 6.21
N GLU A 40 30.15 -8.32 7.10
CA GLU A 40 30.34 -8.45 8.54
C GLU A 40 29.73 -9.75 9.08
N PHE A 41 28.52 -10.10 8.64
CA PHE A 41 27.74 -11.21 9.19
C PHE A 41 27.75 -12.46 8.30
N GLN A 42 28.40 -12.40 7.13
CA GLN A 42 28.46 -13.49 6.13
C GLN A 42 27.07 -14.00 5.72
N VAL A 43 26.12 -13.08 5.55
CA VAL A 43 24.78 -13.34 5.06
C VAL A 43 24.69 -12.94 3.60
N LYS A 44 24.01 -13.72 2.76
CA LYS A 44 23.88 -13.42 1.33
C LYS A 44 23.14 -12.10 1.10
N TYR A 45 23.65 -11.28 0.18
CA TYR A 45 23.01 -10.01 -0.17
C TYR A 45 21.54 -10.16 -0.58
N GLU A 46 21.17 -11.15 -1.40
CA GLU A 46 19.78 -11.31 -1.85
C GLU A 46 18.83 -11.56 -0.67
N GLU A 47 19.28 -12.33 0.31
CA GLU A 47 18.50 -12.64 1.51
C GLU A 47 18.29 -11.41 2.39
N LEU A 48 19.29 -10.52 2.49
CA LEU A 48 19.16 -9.25 3.20
C LEU A 48 18.17 -8.31 2.51
N VAL A 49 18.23 -8.23 1.18
CA VAL A 49 17.29 -7.42 0.37
C VAL A 49 15.86 -7.94 0.54
N ASP A 50 15.65 -9.25 0.47
CA ASP A 50 14.31 -9.85 0.62
C ASP A 50 13.73 -9.58 2.02
N LEU A 51 14.52 -9.79 3.08
CA LEU A 51 14.08 -9.49 4.46
C LEU A 51 13.75 -8.00 4.63
N HIS A 52 14.62 -7.11 4.15
CA HIS A 52 14.39 -5.67 4.20
C HIS A 52 13.10 -5.27 3.47
N ASN A 53 12.90 -5.76 2.25
CA ASN A 53 11.71 -5.48 1.46
C ASN A 53 10.43 -5.98 2.16
N ARG A 54 10.47 -7.14 2.81
CA ARG A 54 9.34 -7.65 3.61
C ARG A 54 9.04 -6.75 4.81
N MET A 55 10.07 -6.23 5.49
CA MET A 55 9.90 -5.28 6.59
C MET A 55 9.26 -3.98 6.12
N VAL A 56 9.72 -3.43 4.99
CA VAL A 56 9.17 -2.22 4.39
C VAL A 56 7.71 -2.42 3.96
N LEU A 57 7.38 -3.55 3.33
CA LEU A 57 6.00 -3.86 2.94
C LEU A 57 5.07 -3.95 4.16
N PHE A 58 5.52 -4.56 5.25
CA PHE A 58 4.76 -4.60 6.50
C PHE A 58 4.53 -3.19 7.06
N GLN A 59 5.55 -2.33 7.08
CA GLN A 59 5.41 -0.95 7.53
C GLN A 59 4.44 -0.15 6.64
N ILE A 60 4.53 -0.29 5.32
CA ILE A 60 3.60 0.36 4.39
C ILE A 60 2.15 -0.05 4.68
N ASP A 61 1.89 -1.33 4.92
CA ASP A 61 0.54 -1.80 5.21
C ASP A 61 0.05 -1.35 6.59
N ILE A 62 0.94 -1.21 7.58
CA ILE A 62 0.63 -0.56 8.86
C ILE A 62 0.19 0.89 8.63
N GLU A 63 0.95 1.66 7.85
CA GLU A 63 0.62 3.06 7.56
C GLU A 63 -0.71 3.18 6.81
N LYS A 64 -0.99 2.30 5.84
CA LYS A 64 -2.30 2.23 5.16
C LYS A 64 -3.46 1.97 6.13
N ASN A 65 -3.22 1.25 7.22
CA ASN A 65 -4.22 1.00 8.27
C ASN A 65 -4.33 2.15 9.29
N GLY A 66 -3.70 3.31 9.03
CA GLY A 66 -3.71 4.47 9.92
C GLY A 66 -2.64 4.44 11.01
N GLY A 67 -1.56 3.67 10.79
CA GLY A 67 -0.42 3.54 11.68
C GLY A 67 -0.58 2.49 12.78
N MET A 68 0.49 2.23 13.54
CA MET A 68 0.58 1.13 14.52
C MET A 68 -0.57 1.11 15.55
N ARG A 69 -0.96 2.27 16.08
CA ARG A 69 -2.04 2.35 17.09
C ARG A 69 -3.41 1.99 16.52
N ALA A 70 -3.68 2.35 15.26
CA ALA A 70 -4.93 2.02 14.59
C ALA A 70 -4.95 0.52 14.24
N TYR A 71 -3.82 -0.01 13.75
CA TYR A 71 -3.65 -1.43 13.49
C TYR A 71 -3.92 -2.31 14.73
N GLU A 72 -3.31 -2.00 15.88
CA GLU A 72 -3.50 -2.79 17.11
C GLU A 72 -4.97 -2.82 17.58
N LYS A 73 -5.69 -1.71 17.39
CA LYS A 73 -7.12 -1.56 17.74
C LYS A 73 -8.07 -2.11 16.68
N SER A 74 -7.58 -2.37 15.47
CA SER A 74 -8.39 -2.82 14.35
C SER A 74 -9.00 -4.21 14.58
N ALA A 75 -9.94 -4.60 13.71
CA ALA A 75 -10.48 -5.95 13.67
C ALA A 75 -9.47 -6.99 13.12
N ILE A 76 -8.32 -6.56 12.60
CA ILE A 76 -7.30 -7.43 12.01
C ILE A 76 -6.35 -7.91 13.12
N THR A 77 -6.06 -9.20 13.14
CA THR A 77 -5.08 -9.84 14.05
C THR A 77 -3.70 -9.94 13.42
N TRP A 78 -3.66 -10.30 12.13
CA TRP A 78 -2.44 -10.44 11.34
C TRP A 78 -2.68 -9.88 9.94
N LEU A 79 -1.75 -9.07 9.46
CA LEU A 79 -1.72 -8.66 8.06
C LEU A 79 -1.04 -9.74 7.21
N LYS A 80 -1.39 -9.82 5.93
CA LYS A 80 -0.71 -10.71 4.97
C LYS A 80 0.81 -10.46 4.95
N SER A 81 1.21 -9.21 4.82
CA SER A 81 2.63 -8.79 4.83
C SER A 81 3.32 -9.12 6.15
N GLU A 82 2.61 -9.03 7.28
CA GLU A 82 3.12 -9.44 8.59
C GLU A 82 3.36 -10.95 8.68
N LEU A 83 2.46 -11.78 8.15
CA LEU A 83 2.61 -13.24 8.14
C LEU A 83 3.75 -13.69 7.23
N GLU A 84 3.92 -13.04 6.09
CA GLU A 84 5.04 -13.29 5.16
C GLU A 84 6.37 -12.93 5.82
N LEU A 85 6.46 -11.74 6.45
CA LEU A 85 7.63 -11.33 7.20
C LEU A 85 7.92 -12.27 8.38
N LEU A 86 6.88 -12.66 9.14
CA LEU A 86 7.01 -13.61 10.25
C LEU A 86 7.62 -14.92 9.80
N TYR A 87 7.14 -15.47 8.69
CA TYR A 87 7.64 -16.73 8.17
C TYR A 87 9.11 -16.63 7.75
N GLU A 88 9.47 -15.59 6.98
CA GLU A 88 10.85 -15.39 6.51
C GLU A 88 11.83 -15.15 7.66
N VAL A 89 11.47 -14.32 8.63
CA VAL A 89 12.31 -14.04 9.81
C VAL A 89 12.61 -15.32 10.59
N TYR A 90 11.61 -16.19 10.78
CA TYR A 90 11.84 -17.47 11.45
C TYR A 90 12.75 -18.39 10.62
N GLN A 91 12.56 -18.47 9.30
CA GLN A 91 13.40 -19.28 8.43
C GLN A 91 14.86 -18.79 8.43
N PHE A 92 15.06 -17.47 8.35
CA PHE A 92 16.37 -16.84 8.44
C PHE A 92 17.05 -17.18 9.78
N CYS A 93 16.40 -16.89 10.90
CA CYS A 93 16.99 -17.15 12.21
C CYS A 93 17.29 -18.64 12.45
N GLN A 94 16.43 -19.55 11.98
CA GLN A 94 16.67 -20.99 12.10
C GLN A 94 17.87 -21.45 11.28
N ARG A 95 18.05 -20.93 10.06
CA ARG A 95 19.22 -21.22 9.22
C ARG A 95 20.53 -20.80 9.89
N HIS A 96 20.48 -19.74 10.70
CA HIS A 96 21.63 -19.28 11.46
C HIS A 96 21.78 -19.96 12.83
N GLY A 97 20.92 -20.89 13.23
CA GLY A 97 21.09 -21.70 14.44
C GLY A 97 20.23 -21.32 15.65
N LEU A 98 19.28 -20.39 15.51
CA LEU A 98 18.36 -20.07 16.59
C LEU A 98 17.21 -21.07 16.69
N ASN A 99 16.89 -21.48 17.91
CA ASN A 99 15.69 -22.26 18.18
C ASN A 99 14.44 -21.36 18.15
N ILE A 100 13.27 -21.95 17.89
CA ILE A 100 11.98 -21.24 17.75
C ILE A 100 11.64 -20.41 18.98
N LEU A 101 11.96 -20.91 20.19
CA LEU A 101 11.68 -20.22 21.44
C LEU A 101 12.47 -18.90 21.55
N ASN A 102 13.77 -18.96 21.27
CA ASN A 102 14.66 -17.81 21.29
C ASN A 102 14.26 -16.80 20.20
N ILE A 103 13.93 -17.27 18.99
CA ILE A 103 13.42 -16.39 17.92
C ILE A 103 12.19 -15.63 18.43
N SER A 104 11.20 -16.35 18.94
CA SER A 104 9.95 -15.77 19.45
C SER A 104 10.20 -14.71 20.51
N LYS A 105 11.17 -14.93 21.40
CA LYS A 105 11.60 -13.98 22.42
C LYS A 105 12.20 -12.72 21.80
N TYR A 106 13.25 -12.86 20.99
CA TYR A 106 14.01 -11.74 20.43
C TYR A 106 13.17 -10.86 19.48
N VAL A 107 12.32 -11.44 18.63
CA VAL A 107 11.55 -10.67 17.63
C VAL A 107 10.22 -10.11 18.19
N SER A 108 9.87 -10.46 19.42
CA SER A 108 8.64 -9.98 20.06
C SER A 108 8.68 -8.49 20.42
N LYS A 109 7.52 -7.97 20.79
CA LYS A 109 7.35 -6.61 21.32
C LYS A 109 8.22 -6.27 22.54
N ASN A 110 8.73 -7.27 23.25
CA ASN A 110 9.48 -7.07 24.48
C ASN A 110 10.97 -6.79 24.24
N GLU A 111 11.51 -7.22 23.09
CA GLU A 111 12.92 -7.04 22.75
C GLU A 111 13.07 -6.19 21.49
N LEU A 112 13.32 -6.77 20.31
CA LEU A 112 13.49 -5.99 19.07
C LEU A 112 12.22 -5.22 18.65
N ASN A 113 11.05 -5.65 19.14
CA ASN A 113 9.77 -5.07 18.76
C ASN A 113 9.56 -5.01 17.24
N LEU A 114 10.09 -6.03 16.54
CA LEU A 114 9.88 -6.20 15.11
C LEU A 114 8.41 -6.49 14.81
N PHE A 115 7.75 -7.23 15.72
CA PHE A 115 6.31 -7.45 15.67
C PHE A 115 5.64 -6.92 16.94
N PRO A 116 4.47 -6.25 16.84
CA PRO A 116 3.67 -5.81 17.99
C PRO A 116 2.90 -6.98 18.61
N LYS A 117 3.57 -8.10 18.85
CA LYS A 117 2.98 -9.39 19.25
C LYS A 117 3.79 -10.00 20.39
N THR A 118 3.13 -10.79 21.23
CA THR A 118 3.80 -11.56 22.29
C THR A 118 4.52 -12.77 21.71
N GLU A 119 5.51 -13.28 22.44
CA GLU A 119 6.27 -14.48 22.10
C GLU A 119 5.35 -15.66 21.77
N SER A 120 4.32 -15.90 22.59
CA SER A 120 3.36 -16.98 22.37
C SER A 120 2.48 -16.76 21.13
N GLN A 121 2.10 -15.52 20.82
CA GLN A 121 1.34 -15.21 19.61
C GLN A 121 2.17 -15.51 18.36
N LEU A 122 3.45 -15.12 18.37
CA LEU A 122 4.38 -15.37 17.28
C LEU A 122 4.62 -16.86 17.08
N GLN A 123 4.95 -17.58 18.15
CA GLN A 123 5.24 -19.01 18.10
C GLN A 123 4.04 -19.83 17.59
N ASN A 124 2.85 -19.56 18.13
CA ASN A 124 1.63 -20.27 17.72
C ASN A 124 1.29 -20.02 16.25
N THR A 125 1.44 -18.76 15.80
CA THR A 125 1.13 -18.38 14.41
C THR A 125 2.16 -18.97 13.45
N TYR A 126 3.44 -18.95 13.80
CA TYR A 126 4.49 -19.60 13.02
C TYR A 126 4.24 -21.10 12.84
N TYR A 127 3.86 -21.83 13.90
CA TYR A 127 3.54 -23.25 13.77
C TYR A 127 2.31 -23.50 12.88
N LYS A 128 1.28 -22.65 12.96
CA LYS A 128 0.11 -22.73 12.08
C LYS A 128 0.47 -22.48 10.62
N LEU A 129 1.31 -21.48 10.33
CA LEU A 129 1.84 -21.21 8.98
C LEU A 129 2.65 -22.40 8.47
N LYS A 130 3.58 -22.92 9.28
CA LYS A 130 4.42 -24.07 8.92
C LYS A 130 3.61 -25.32 8.58
N LYS A 131 2.53 -25.57 9.32
CA LYS A 131 1.59 -26.69 9.07
C LYS A 131 0.55 -26.41 7.98
N ARG A 132 0.56 -25.21 7.38
CA ARG A 132 -0.44 -24.74 6.40
C ARG A 132 -1.87 -24.77 6.95
N GLU A 133 -2.03 -24.57 8.27
CA GLU A 133 -3.34 -24.46 8.93
C GLU A 133 -4.00 -23.10 8.69
N ILE A 134 -3.21 -22.08 8.33
CA ILE A 134 -3.68 -20.74 7.96
C ILE A 134 -3.00 -20.28 6.67
N PRO A 135 -3.71 -19.56 5.78
CA PRO A 135 -3.14 -19.01 4.55
C PRO A 135 -2.37 -17.70 4.81
N PHE A 136 -1.57 -17.28 3.83
CA PHE A 136 -0.95 -15.94 3.81
C PHE A 136 -1.95 -14.88 3.35
N GLU A 137 -2.92 -14.58 4.22
CA GLU A 137 -3.98 -13.59 4.01
C GLU A 137 -4.24 -12.81 5.30
N ASN A 138 -5.00 -11.71 5.21
CA ASN A 138 -5.38 -10.95 6.41
C ASN A 138 -6.27 -11.80 7.32
N ILE A 139 -5.88 -11.95 8.59
CA ILE A 139 -6.60 -12.74 9.58
C ILE A 139 -7.35 -11.81 10.52
N GLU A 140 -8.68 -11.86 10.51
CA GLU A 140 -9.52 -11.08 11.42
C GLU A 140 -9.61 -11.69 12.82
N LYS A 141 -9.82 -10.84 13.83
CA LYS A 141 -10.05 -11.21 15.23
C LYS A 141 -11.38 -11.95 15.34
N GLN A 142 -11.31 -13.26 15.54
CA GLN A 142 -12.51 -14.03 15.86
C GLN A 142 -12.95 -13.76 17.31
N LYS A 143 -14.23 -13.42 17.49
CA LYS A 143 -14.79 -13.28 18.83
C LYS A 143 -14.81 -14.64 19.53
N PRO A 144 -14.24 -14.76 20.74
CA PRO A 144 -14.38 -15.98 21.53
C PRO A 144 -15.85 -16.18 21.90
N GLY A 145 -16.32 -17.42 21.82
CA GLY A 145 -17.70 -17.75 22.16
C GLY A 145 -18.24 -18.93 21.37
N ARG A 146 -19.30 -19.54 21.91
CA ARG A 146 -20.03 -20.61 21.24
C ARG A 146 -20.63 -20.06 19.95
N LYS A 147 -20.29 -20.65 18.80
CA LYS A 147 -20.95 -20.33 17.53
C LYS A 147 -22.46 -20.46 17.75
N ARG A 148 -23.23 -19.46 17.31
CA ARG A 148 -24.70 -19.53 17.38
C ARG A 148 -25.14 -20.79 16.64
N LYS A 149 -26.03 -21.58 17.27
CA LYS A 149 -26.66 -22.72 16.58
C LYS A 149 -27.34 -22.16 15.34
N TYR A 150 -26.91 -22.60 14.16
CA TYR A 150 -27.57 -22.27 12.91
C TYR A 150 -28.96 -22.88 12.96
N ILE A 151 -29.98 -22.03 13.06
CA ILE A 151 -31.36 -22.43 12.74
C ILE A 151 -31.49 -22.08 11.26
N PRO A 152 -31.61 -23.07 10.36
CA PRO A 152 -31.90 -22.78 8.96
C PRO A 152 -33.17 -21.97 8.95
N VAL A 153 -33.07 -20.72 8.48
CA VAL A 153 -34.25 -19.91 8.20
C VAL A 153 -34.96 -20.67 7.09
N LYS A 154 -36.06 -21.36 7.45
CA LYS A 154 -37.03 -21.79 6.44
C LYS A 154 -37.38 -20.53 5.67
N GLU A 155 -37.10 -20.55 4.38
CA GLU A 155 -37.54 -19.54 3.42
C GLU A 155 -39.06 -19.47 3.49
N THR A 156 -39.58 -18.63 4.39
CA THR A 156 -40.92 -18.08 4.27
C THR A 156 -40.85 -17.04 3.17
N ILE A 157 -40.94 -17.57 1.95
CA ILE A 157 -41.62 -17.00 0.79
C ILE A 157 -42.00 -15.53 0.99
N VAL A 158 -41.22 -14.69 0.33
CA VAL A 158 -41.59 -13.48 -0.43
C VAL A 158 -43.11 -13.35 -0.64
N ALA A 159 -43.86 -12.85 0.35
CA ALA A 159 -45.30 -12.56 0.22
C ALA A 159 -45.80 -11.56 1.28
N ARG A 160 -45.00 -10.56 1.67
CA ARG A 160 -45.47 -9.51 2.59
C ARG A 160 -44.84 -8.12 2.42
N LYS A 161 -44.31 -7.83 1.23
CA LYS A 161 -43.80 -6.49 0.86
C LYS A 161 -44.44 -5.93 -0.42
N GLN A 162 -45.72 -6.23 -0.65
CA GLN A 162 -46.47 -5.64 -1.79
C GLN A 162 -47.81 -4.99 -1.41
N GLU A 163 -48.17 -4.90 -0.12
CA GLU A 163 -49.45 -4.29 0.29
C GLU A 163 -49.35 -2.87 0.87
N ASN A 164 -48.15 -2.29 1.04
CA ASN A 164 -48.02 -0.91 1.55
C ASN A 164 -47.45 0.09 0.51
N GLU A 165 -47.48 -0.25 -0.79
CA GLU A 165 -46.96 0.63 -1.85
C GLU A 165 -48.07 1.35 -2.65
N TYR A 166 -49.34 1.18 -2.27
CA TYR A 166 -50.49 1.77 -2.98
C TYR A 166 -51.43 2.65 -2.12
N GLU A 167 -51.17 2.87 -0.82
CA GLU A 167 -52.03 3.70 0.05
C GLU A 167 -51.37 4.99 0.60
N LEU A 168 -50.35 5.54 -0.08
CA LEU A 168 -49.79 6.85 0.31
C LEU A 168 -49.49 7.74 -0.90
N LYS A 169 -50.44 7.83 -1.84
CA LYS A 169 -50.39 8.76 -2.98
C LYS A 169 -51.55 9.75 -3.05
N GLU A 170 -52.42 9.79 -2.04
CA GLU A 170 -53.39 10.88 -1.89
C GLU A 170 -53.30 11.43 -0.47
N GLU A 171 -53.35 12.75 -0.37
CA GLU A 171 -53.10 13.57 0.81
C GLU A 171 -51.62 13.68 1.21
N ILE A 172 -50.91 14.59 0.55
CA ILE A 172 -50.61 15.89 1.12
C ILE A 172 -50.24 16.83 -0.05
N GLN A 173 -51.19 17.69 -0.43
CA GLN A 173 -50.88 18.95 -1.11
C GLN A 173 -50.13 19.83 -0.10
N HIS A 174 -48.80 19.71 -0.03
CA HIS A 174 -47.99 20.77 0.55
C HIS A 174 -47.88 21.88 -0.50
N LYS A 175 -48.74 22.89 -0.36
CA LYS A 175 -48.48 24.23 -0.86
C LYS A 175 -47.06 24.63 -0.47
N GLU A 176 -46.36 25.22 -1.44
CA GLU A 176 -45.12 25.95 -1.26
C GLU A 176 -45.14 26.76 0.04
N ASP A 177 -44.25 26.39 0.93
CA ASP A 177 -43.71 27.25 1.97
C ASP A 177 -42.36 26.62 2.32
N GLU A 178 -41.37 26.76 1.43
CA GLU A 178 -39.97 26.67 1.84
C GLU A 178 -39.72 27.82 2.80
N LYS A 179 -40.13 27.64 4.05
CA LYS A 179 -39.66 28.47 5.14
C LYS A 179 -38.18 28.16 5.28
N ASN A 180 -37.38 29.03 4.66
CA ASN A 180 -35.94 29.04 4.75
C ASN A 180 -35.54 28.71 6.19
N LEU A 181 -34.59 27.78 6.39
CA LEU A 181 -34.20 27.31 7.72
C LEU A 181 -33.87 28.50 8.65
N VAL A 182 -33.37 29.59 8.08
CA VAL A 182 -33.15 30.89 8.74
C VAL A 182 -34.44 31.51 9.27
N THR A 183 -35.53 31.48 8.53
CA THR A 183 -36.87 31.95 8.93
C THR A 183 -37.49 31.05 10.00
N VAL A 184 -37.26 29.74 9.95
CA VAL A 184 -37.69 28.80 11.00
C VAL A 184 -36.89 29.03 12.28
N ILE A 185 -35.56 29.22 12.18
CA ILE A 185 -34.70 29.54 13.33
C ILE A 185 -35.03 30.93 13.89
N SER A 186 -35.29 31.92 13.05
CA SER A 186 -35.68 33.28 13.48
C SER A 186 -37.04 33.28 14.18
N GLY A 187 -38.05 32.59 13.63
CA GLY A 187 -39.37 32.46 14.27
C GLY A 187 -39.36 31.62 15.56
N ILE A 188 -38.36 30.75 15.72
CA ILE A 188 -38.06 30.08 16.99
C ILE A 188 -37.49 31.12 17.96
N VAL A 189 -36.43 31.85 17.61
CA VAL A 189 -35.82 32.91 18.45
C VAL A 189 -36.84 33.96 18.90
N ASP A 190 -37.73 34.42 18.01
CA ASP A 190 -38.77 35.41 18.32
C ASP A 190 -39.82 34.87 19.32
N ASN A 191 -40.19 33.59 19.23
CA ASN A 191 -41.04 32.93 20.23
C ASN A 191 -40.32 32.72 21.58
N PHE A 192 -38.99 32.72 21.59
CA PHE A 192 -38.17 32.48 22.78
C PHE A 192 -37.81 33.76 23.56
N GLU A 193 -37.75 34.94 22.92
CA GLU A 193 -37.76 36.23 23.65
C GLU A 193 -39.02 36.36 24.53
N THR A 194 -40.13 35.75 24.11
CA THR A 194 -41.38 35.70 24.89
C THR A 194 -41.33 34.66 26.03
N ILE A 195 -40.44 33.65 25.97
CA ILE A 195 -40.28 32.58 26.97
C ILE A 195 -39.22 32.91 28.03
N ASN A 196 -38.54 34.07 27.94
CA ASN A 196 -37.60 34.58 28.94
C ASN A 196 -38.25 34.89 30.32
N GLN A 197 -39.52 34.52 30.52
CA GLN A 197 -40.26 34.58 31.77
C GLN A 197 -40.49 33.21 32.44
N CYS A 198 -39.87 32.10 31.99
CA CYS A 198 -40.11 30.78 32.58
C CYS A 198 -38.86 29.88 32.73
N SER A 199 -38.44 29.69 34.00
CA SER A 199 -37.65 28.60 34.60
C SER A 199 -36.39 28.08 33.88
N GLU A 200 -35.25 28.07 34.61
CA GLU A 200 -33.90 27.59 34.21
C GLU A 200 -33.86 26.29 33.37
N ARG A 201 -34.77 25.33 33.62
CA ARG A 201 -34.83 24.06 32.86
C ARG A 201 -35.05 24.23 31.36
N LYS A 202 -35.78 25.25 30.92
CA LYS A 202 -36.04 25.50 29.48
C LYS A 202 -34.82 26.10 28.77
N GLU A 203 -33.94 26.76 29.53
CA GLU A 203 -32.70 27.35 29.02
C GLU A 203 -31.63 26.28 28.75
N ASP A 204 -31.57 25.24 29.59
CA ASP A 204 -30.70 24.08 29.40
C ASP A 204 -31.11 23.25 28.16
N GLU A 205 -32.42 23.04 27.96
CA GLU A 205 -32.96 22.37 26.77
C GLU A 205 -32.65 23.16 25.48
N LEU A 206 -32.67 24.49 25.57
CA LEU A 206 -32.32 25.40 24.48
C LEU A 206 -30.82 25.28 24.11
N HIS A 207 -29.94 25.27 25.11
CA HIS A 207 -28.51 25.09 24.87
C HIS A 207 -28.22 23.74 24.21
N GLN A 208 -28.88 22.67 24.66
CA GLN A 208 -28.74 21.34 24.05
C GLN A 208 -29.26 21.30 22.60
N PHE A 209 -30.36 22.00 22.31
CA PHE A 209 -30.91 22.08 20.96
C PHE A 209 -29.98 22.84 20.00
N MET A 210 -29.48 24.02 20.42
CA MET A 210 -28.52 24.80 19.63
C MET A 210 -27.21 24.03 19.40
N GLU A 211 -26.71 23.34 20.42
CA GLU A 211 -25.52 22.49 20.30
C GLU A 211 -25.76 21.33 19.32
N GLY A 212 -26.97 20.75 19.34
CA GLY A 212 -27.41 19.73 18.39
C GLY A 212 -27.38 20.22 16.94
N ILE A 213 -27.94 21.41 16.68
CA ILE A 213 -27.92 22.03 15.34
C ILE A 213 -26.49 22.31 14.88
N TYR A 214 -25.64 22.81 15.78
CA TYR A 214 -24.24 23.11 15.47
C TYR A 214 -23.45 21.83 15.15
N LYS A 215 -23.64 20.75 15.91
CA LYS A 215 -23.04 19.43 15.64
C LYS A 215 -23.49 18.87 14.30
N LEU A 216 -24.78 18.93 13.99
CA LEU A 216 -25.30 18.45 12.69
C LEU A 216 -24.74 19.26 11.52
N SER A 217 -24.66 20.58 11.66
CA SER A 217 -24.12 21.47 10.63
C SER A 217 -22.62 21.24 10.40
N SER A 218 -21.85 21.06 11.48
CA SER A 218 -20.42 20.75 11.38
C SER A 218 -20.15 19.37 10.78
N MET A 219 -20.97 18.36 11.11
CA MET A 219 -20.91 17.04 10.46
C MET A 219 -21.25 17.11 8.96
N ALA A 220 -22.25 17.89 8.57
CA ALA A 220 -22.62 18.07 7.16
C ALA A 220 -21.51 18.80 6.37
N ALA A 221 -20.90 19.83 6.96
CA ALA A 221 -19.76 20.52 6.37
C ALA A 221 -18.52 19.62 6.23
N GLY A 222 -18.26 18.76 7.22
CA GLY A 222 -17.20 17.74 7.17
C GLY A 222 -17.38 16.77 6.02
N ARG A 223 -18.58 16.17 5.88
CA ARG A 223 -18.90 15.25 4.78
C ARG A 223 -18.75 15.87 3.40
N SER A 224 -19.11 17.14 3.24
CA SER A 224 -18.94 17.87 1.98
C SER A 224 -17.45 18.05 1.60
N ARG A 225 -16.57 18.32 2.57
CA ARG A 225 -15.13 18.41 2.33
C ARG A 225 -14.52 17.04 1.97
N GLU A 226 -14.92 15.99 2.67
CA GLU A 226 -14.48 14.61 2.37
C GLU A 226 -14.90 14.17 0.95
N ALA A 227 -16.14 14.50 0.54
CA ALA A 227 -16.64 14.22 -0.81
C ALA A 227 -15.89 14.98 -1.91
N LYS A 228 -15.41 16.20 -1.63
CA LYS A 228 -14.57 16.96 -2.57
C LYS A 228 -13.16 16.36 -2.69
N ASN A 229 -12.57 15.98 -1.57
CA ASN A 229 -11.22 15.38 -1.54
C ASN A 229 -11.19 14.03 -2.24
N THR A 230 -12.21 13.19 -2.02
CA THR A 230 -12.34 11.88 -2.70
C THR A 230 -12.43 12.02 -4.22
N ARG A 231 -13.25 12.95 -4.73
CA ARG A 231 -13.31 13.23 -6.18
C ARG A 231 -11.99 13.75 -6.75
N SER A 232 -11.27 14.59 -6.00
CA SER A 232 -9.95 15.08 -6.43
C SER A 232 -8.93 13.94 -6.54
N LEU A 233 -8.91 13.04 -5.55
CA LEU A 233 -8.04 11.88 -5.54
C LEU A 233 -8.39 10.88 -6.65
N GLU A 234 -9.68 10.68 -6.94
CA GLU A 234 -10.13 9.86 -8.07
C GLU A 234 -9.63 10.39 -9.42
N GLY A 235 -9.64 11.72 -9.62
CA GLY A 235 -9.11 12.35 -10.82
C GLY A 235 -7.60 12.16 -10.98
N GLU A 236 -6.84 12.31 -9.89
CA GLU A 236 -5.40 12.07 -9.90
C GLU A 236 -5.06 10.59 -10.18
N LEU A 237 -5.83 9.67 -9.60
CA LEU A 237 -5.69 8.23 -9.83
C LEU A 237 -5.94 7.87 -11.30
N GLN A 238 -6.96 8.46 -11.94
CA GLN A 238 -7.21 8.28 -13.37
C GLN A 238 -6.07 8.82 -14.24
N SER A 239 -5.52 10.00 -13.88
CA SER A 239 -4.35 10.57 -14.59
C SER A 239 -3.14 9.64 -14.49
N LEU A 240 -2.82 9.14 -13.30
CA LEU A 240 -1.71 8.23 -13.06
C LEU A 240 -1.89 6.87 -13.75
N GLN A 241 -3.13 6.39 -13.86
CA GLN A 241 -3.43 5.18 -14.63
C GLN A 241 -3.19 5.37 -16.11
N LEU A 242 -3.63 6.50 -16.68
CA LEU A 242 -3.43 6.82 -18.09
C LEU A 242 -1.95 7.00 -18.43
N GLU A 243 -1.18 7.62 -17.54
CA GLU A 243 0.27 7.76 -17.68
C GLU A 243 0.98 6.39 -17.59
N ASN A 244 0.60 5.53 -16.64
CA ASN A 244 1.12 4.16 -16.56
C ASN A 244 0.86 3.35 -17.83
N GLU A 245 -0.35 3.43 -18.39
CA GLU A 245 -0.69 2.74 -19.64
C GLU A 245 0.07 3.32 -20.84
N ARG A 246 0.38 4.62 -20.83
CA ARG A 246 1.25 5.24 -21.84
C ARG A 246 2.68 4.71 -21.74
N LEU A 247 3.26 4.74 -20.54
CA LEU A 247 4.63 4.25 -20.27
C LEU A 247 4.77 2.76 -20.56
N LYS A 248 3.74 1.96 -20.28
CA LYS A 248 3.73 0.54 -20.61
C LYS A 248 3.83 0.30 -22.11
N ARG A 249 3.09 1.07 -22.91
CA ARG A 249 3.16 1.01 -24.38
C ARG A 249 4.53 1.46 -24.90
N GLU A 250 5.07 2.57 -24.40
CA GLU A 250 6.42 3.04 -24.75
C GLU A 250 7.49 1.99 -24.43
N LYS A 251 7.37 1.32 -23.27
CA LYS A 251 8.27 0.23 -22.88
C LYS A 251 8.15 -0.98 -23.80
N GLU A 252 6.94 -1.38 -24.17
CA GLU A 252 6.72 -2.52 -25.07
C GLU A 252 7.29 -2.26 -26.46
N GLU A 253 7.12 -1.04 -26.98
CA GLU A 253 7.73 -0.59 -28.24
C GLU A 253 9.26 -0.65 -28.18
N LEU A 254 9.88 -0.08 -27.13
CA LEU A 254 11.32 -0.11 -26.95
C LEU A 254 11.88 -1.55 -26.82
N VAL A 255 11.18 -2.43 -26.12
CA VAL A 255 11.56 -3.85 -26.01
C VAL A 255 11.50 -4.54 -27.38
N GLN A 256 10.52 -4.19 -28.20
CA GLN A 256 10.38 -4.74 -29.54
C GLN A 256 11.53 -4.28 -30.45
N ASP A 257 11.92 -3.01 -30.37
CA ASP A 257 13.04 -2.47 -31.14
C ASP A 257 14.38 -3.10 -30.72
N ILE A 258 14.62 -3.26 -29.41
CA ILE A 258 15.81 -3.95 -28.89
C ILE A 258 15.84 -5.40 -29.38
N LYS A 259 14.70 -6.10 -29.39
CA LYS A 259 14.62 -7.46 -29.95
C LYS A 259 14.97 -7.47 -31.43
N GLY A 260 14.55 -6.48 -32.21
CA GLY A 260 14.92 -6.33 -33.63
C GLY A 260 16.44 -6.22 -33.83
N MET A 261 17.09 -5.31 -33.11
CA MET A 261 18.56 -5.19 -33.14
C MET A 261 19.27 -6.46 -32.67
N THR A 262 18.75 -7.10 -31.62
CA THR A 262 19.33 -8.34 -31.09
C THR A 262 19.23 -9.49 -32.11
N GLN A 263 18.12 -9.58 -32.85
CA GLN A 263 17.97 -10.56 -33.92
C GLN A 263 18.95 -10.33 -35.07
N LEU A 264 19.18 -9.08 -35.46
CA LEU A 264 20.21 -8.73 -36.46
C LEU A 264 21.60 -9.17 -36.00
N LEU A 265 21.95 -8.91 -34.74
CA LEU A 265 23.21 -9.35 -34.14
C LEU A 265 23.34 -10.88 -34.13
N ILE A 266 22.30 -11.58 -33.66
CA ILE A 266 22.27 -13.05 -33.62
C ILE A 266 22.44 -13.62 -35.02
N HIS A 267 21.71 -13.12 -36.02
CA HIS A 267 21.81 -13.61 -37.39
C HIS A 267 23.21 -13.39 -37.97
N PHE A 268 23.85 -12.27 -37.65
CA PHE A 268 25.21 -11.99 -38.08
C PHE A 268 26.21 -12.95 -37.44
N ILE A 269 26.24 -13.07 -36.10
CA ILE A 269 27.23 -13.90 -35.40
C ILE A 269 27.06 -15.41 -35.62
N THR A 270 25.86 -15.86 -35.97
CA THR A 270 25.57 -17.29 -36.24
C THR A 270 25.79 -17.67 -37.71
N SER A 271 25.96 -16.69 -38.59
CA SER A 271 26.31 -16.93 -40.00
C SER A 271 27.78 -17.38 -40.16
N SER A 272 28.10 -18.08 -41.25
CA SER A 272 29.46 -18.55 -41.52
C SER A 272 30.44 -17.37 -41.64
N ASP A 273 31.72 -17.56 -41.32
CA ASP A 273 32.72 -16.48 -41.40
C ASP A 273 32.79 -15.84 -42.80
N ILE A 274 32.60 -16.63 -43.86
CA ILE A 274 32.54 -16.15 -45.24
C ILE A 274 31.30 -15.26 -45.47
N ASP A 275 30.15 -15.66 -44.93
CA ASP A 275 28.92 -14.88 -45.00
C ASP A 275 28.97 -13.62 -44.14
N GLN A 276 29.62 -13.67 -42.98
CA GLN A 276 29.86 -12.51 -42.13
C GLN A 276 30.68 -11.46 -42.88
N ILE A 277 31.78 -11.86 -43.52
CA ILE A 277 32.62 -10.95 -44.31
C ILE A 277 31.82 -10.36 -45.49
N ARG A 278 31.05 -11.19 -46.21
CA ARG A 278 30.26 -10.76 -47.37
C ARG A 278 29.11 -9.83 -46.99
N LYS A 279 28.43 -10.08 -45.88
CA LYS A 279 27.25 -9.34 -45.42
C LYS A 279 27.56 -8.19 -44.46
N LEU A 280 28.83 -8.03 -44.06
CA LEU A 280 29.25 -6.94 -43.16
C LEU A 280 28.75 -5.56 -43.60
N PRO A 281 28.82 -5.16 -44.89
CA PRO A 281 28.32 -3.86 -45.33
C PRO A 281 26.80 -3.72 -45.14
N THR A 282 26.04 -4.78 -45.41
CA THR A 282 24.57 -4.81 -45.25
C THR A 282 24.20 -4.76 -43.77
N PHE A 283 24.86 -5.55 -42.93
CA PHE A 283 24.68 -5.54 -41.48
C PHE A 283 24.91 -4.16 -40.87
N VAL A 284 25.97 -3.46 -41.30
CA VAL A 284 26.26 -2.09 -40.84
C VAL A 284 25.16 -1.12 -41.27
N GLN A 285 24.61 -1.27 -42.47
CA GLN A 285 23.52 -0.42 -42.96
C GLN A 285 22.22 -0.67 -42.19
N ASP A 286 21.89 -1.94 -41.92
CA ASP A 286 20.71 -2.33 -41.15
C ASP A 286 20.81 -1.82 -39.70
N CYS A 287 21.98 -1.94 -39.06
CA CYS A 287 22.23 -1.36 -37.74
C CYS A 287 22.04 0.17 -37.73
N LYS A 288 22.54 0.88 -38.75
CA LYS A 288 22.36 2.34 -38.85
C LYS A 288 20.89 2.72 -38.98
N MET A 289 20.13 1.96 -39.76
CA MET A 289 18.70 2.19 -39.96
C MET A 289 17.90 1.96 -38.66
N GLU A 290 18.17 0.87 -37.93
CA GLU A 290 17.53 0.60 -36.64
C GLU A 290 17.90 1.64 -35.58
N LEU A 291 19.17 2.05 -35.51
CA LEU A 291 19.59 3.11 -34.60
C LEU A 291 18.97 4.47 -34.96
N HIS A 292 18.72 4.75 -36.25
CA HIS A 292 18.03 5.96 -36.67
C HIS A 292 16.55 5.94 -36.26
N LYS A 293 15.87 4.79 -36.36
CA LYS A 293 14.49 4.63 -35.86
C LYS A 293 14.40 4.90 -34.36
N LEU A 294 15.39 4.43 -33.60
CA LEU A 294 15.52 4.67 -32.16
C LEU A 294 15.95 6.11 -31.80
N GLY A 295 16.21 6.97 -32.79
CA GLY A 295 16.75 8.32 -32.57
C GLY A 295 18.19 8.34 -32.06
N LEU A 296 18.88 7.20 -32.03
CA LEU A 296 20.24 7.03 -31.54
C LEU A 296 21.31 7.27 -32.61
N TYR A 297 20.91 7.44 -33.87
CA TYR A 297 21.81 7.71 -34.97
C TYR A 297 21.20 8.73 -35.93
N ASN A 298 21.73 9.96 -35.92
CA ASN A 298 21.44 10.96 -36.95
C ASN A 298 22.65 11.06 -37.88
N ALA A 299 22.45 10.73 -39.15
CA ALA A 299 23.51 10.66 -40.17
C ALA A 299 24.19 12.01 -40.49
N GLN A 300 23.75 13.12 -39.88
CA GLN A 300 24.29 14.46 -40.13
C GLN A 300 25.46 14.87 -39.23
N ASP A 301 25.69 14.22 -38.08
CA ASP A 301 26.75 14.66 -37.16
C ASP A 301 27.65 13.50 -36.73
N GLY A 302 28.86 13.46 -37.31
CA GLY A 302 30.00 12.67 -36.81
C GLY A 302 30.52 13.09 -35.43
N LYS A 303 29.70 13.77 -34.62
CA LYS A 303 29.99 14.32 -33.29
C LYS A 303 28.92 13.99 -32.25
N MET A 304 28.03 13.04 -32.52
CA MET A 304 26.96 12.66 -31.59
C MET A 304 27.53 11.91 -30.39
N LYS A 305 27.51 12.52 -29.21
CA LYS A 305 27.93 11.89 -27.95
C LYS A 305 26.70 11.33 -27.25
N ILE A 306 26.58 10.01 -27.19
CA ILE A 306 25.52 9.33 -26.45
C ILE A 306 25.87 9.44 -24.97
N MET A 307 25.02 10.11 -24.19
CA MET A 307 25.10 10.10 -22.73
C MET A 307 23.91 9.36 -22.15
N VAL A 308 24.19 8.50 -21.18
CA VAL A 308 23.17 7.86 -20.35
C VAL A 308 23.09 8.69 -19.07
N ASP A 309 21.94 9.31 -18.83
CA ASP A 309 21.68 10.01 -17.56
C ASP A 309 21.72 9.00 -16.39
N ARG A 310 21.87 9.48 -15.15
CA ARG A 310 21.82 8.70 -13.92
C ARG A 310 20.50 7.92 -13.75
N SER A 311 19.46 8.26 -14.51
CA SER A 311 18.18 7.55 -14.61
C SER A 311 18.16 6.40 -15.63
N GLY A 312 19.24 6.19 -16.40
CA GLY A 312 19.30 5.20 -17.47
C GLY A 312 18.69 5.67 -18.81
N GLN A 313 18.19 6.91 -18.88
CA GLN A 313 17.64 7.47 -20.10
C GLN A 313 18.77 7.85 -21.08
N VAL A 314 18.67 7.36 -22.31
CA VAL A 314 19.65 7.64 -23.37
C VAL A 314 19.31 9.00 -24.00
N MET A 315 20.22 9.96 -23.84
CA MET A 315 20.09 11.29 -24.42
C MET A 315 21.12 11.52 -25.52
N THR A 316 20.67 12.19 -26.57
CA THR A 316 21.50 12.62 -27.70
C THR A 316 21.80 14.10 -27.54
N VAL A 317 23.07 14.45 -27.32
CA VAL A 317 23.49 15.86 -27.23
C VAL A 317 24.13 16.27 -28.54
N THR A 318 23.52 17.22 -29.23
CA THR A 318 24.11 17.99 -30.34
C THR A 318 24.94 19.13 -29.76
N GLN A 319 26.13 19.39 -30.30
CA GLN A 319 26.99 20.52 -29.91
C GLN A 319 26.48 21.84 -30.46
#